data_AF-A0A3D8PWK0-F1
#
_entry.id   AF-A0A3D8PWK0-F1
#
_cell.length_a   1.000
_cell.length_b   1.000
_cell.length_c   1.000
_cell.angle_alpha   90.00
_cell.angle_beta   90.00
_cell.angle_gamma   90.00
#
_symmetry.space_group_name_H-M   'P 1'
#
loop_
_entity.id
_entity.type
_entity.pdbx_description
1 polymer ?
#
loop_
_entity_poly.entity_id
_entity_poly.type
_entity_poly.pdbx_seq_one_letter_code
_entity_poly.pdbx_strand_id
1 'polypeptide(L)' 'MENVIEFFKNLPKRKCDVCGQDIVEKADCYGHICDECDHPAR' A
#
# COMPACT_ATOMS: atom_id res chain seq x y z
N MET A 1 -9.97 -11.30 23.06
CA MET A 1 -8.77 -10.44 23.19
C MET A 1 -7.93 -10.76 21.96
N GLU A 2 -7.94 -9.91 20.94
CA GLU A 2 -7.20 -10.18 19.70
C GLU A 2 -5.70 -10.13 19.99
N ASN A 3 -4.96 -11.13 19.54
CA ASN A 3 -3.53 -11.24 19.75
C ASN A 3 -2.82 -10.18 18.88
N VAL A 4 -1.83 -9.48 19.43
CA VAL A 4 -1.08 -8.45 18.67
C VAL A 4 -0.49 -9.02 17.36
N ILE A 5 -0.13 -10.30 17.34
CA ILE A 5 0.39 -11.00 16.16
C ILE A 5 -0.70 -11.14 15.08
N GLU A 6 -1.95 -11.39 15.46
CA GLU A 6 -3.07 -11.45 14.51
C GLU A 6 -3.39 -10.08 13.92
N PHE A 7 -3.25 -9.01 14.71
CA PHE A 7 -3.39 -7.64 14.20
C PHE A 7 -2.38 -7.35 13.08
N PHE A 8 -1.10 -7.70 13.29
CA PHE A 8 -0.07 -7.48 12.26
C PHE A 8 -0.27 -8.37 11.02
N LYS A 9 -0.80 -9.59 11.18
CA LYS A 9 -1.13 -10.47 10.04
C LYS A 9 -2.32 -9.97 9.21
N ASN A 10 -3.23 -9.25 9.85
CA ASN A 10 -4.43 -8.69 9.23
C ASN A 10 -4.28 -7.20 8.87
N LEU A 11 -3.05 -6.68 8.82
CA LEU A 11 -2.79 -5.32 8.35
C LEU A 11 -3.33 -5.19 6.93
N PRO A 12 -4.24 -4.23 6.68
CA PRO A 12 -4.77 -4.01 5.34
C PRO A 12 -3.62 -3.64 4.42
N LYS A 13 -3.64 -4.18 3.20
CA LYS A 13 -2.72 -3.76 2.15
C LYS A 13 -2.87 -2.26 1.93
N ARG A 14 -1.74 -1.59 1.70
CA ARG A 14 -1.75 -0.16 1.38
C ARG A 14 -2.49 0.06 0.07
N LYS A 15 -3.32 1.10 -0.01
CA LYS A 15 -4.05 1.47 -1.22
C LYS A 15 -3.52 2.76 -1.82
N CYS A 16 -3.60 2.86 -3.14
CA CYS A 16 -3.22 4.06 -3.88
C CYS A 16 -4.26 5.16 -3.66
N ASP A 17 -3.82 6.37 -3.32
CA ASP A 17 -4.71 7.52 -3.11
C ASP A 17 -5.38 8.00 -4.41
N VAL A 18 -4.83 7.62 -5.58
CA VAL A 18 -5.34 8.03 -6.89
C VAL A 18 -6.35 7.04 -7.45
N CYS A 19 -6.02 5.74 -7.47
CA CYS A 19 -6.83 4.72 -8.12
C CYS A 19 -7.50 3.73 -7.16
N GLY A 20 -7.17 3.78 -5.86
CA GLY A 20 -7.73 2.89 -4.83
C GLY A 20 -7.29 1.43 -4.94
N GLN A 21 -6.37 1.10 -5.86
CA GLN A 21 -5.81 -0.24 -6.02
C GLN A 21 -4.78 -0.55 -4.92
N ASP A 22 -4.57 -1.83 -4.64
CA ASP A 22 -3.55 -2.26 -3.70
C ASP A 22 -2.15 -1.91 -4.25
N ILE A 23 -1.35 -1.20 -3.46
CA ILE A 23 0.03 -0.87 -3.79
C ILE A 23 0.88 -2.10 -3.49
N VAL A 24 1.61 -2.56 -4.51
CA VAL A 24 2.63 -3.59 -4.33
C VAL A 24 3.76 -3.01 -3.47
N GLU A 25 4.16 -3.71 -2.42
CA GLU A 25 5.25 -3.27 -1.54
C GLU A 25 6.52 -2.97 -2.36
N LYS A 26 7.00 -1.74 -2.23
CA LYS A 26 8.26 -1.27 -2.81
C LYS A 26 9.31 -1.09 -1.72
N ALA A 27 10.59 -1.15 -2.08
CA ALA A 27 11.67 -0.79 -1.16
C ALA A 27 11.55 0.66 -0.65
N ASP A 28 11.08 1.58 -1.51
CA ASP A 28 10.93 3.01 -1.21
C ASP A 28 9.49 3.38 -0.81
N CYS A 29 8.94 2.68 0.19
CA CYS A 29 7.54 2.79 0.65
C CYS A 29 7.14 4.14 1.31
N TYR A 30 7.72 5.27 0.93
CA TYR A 30 7.27 6.58 1.41
C TYR A 30 6.04 7.08 0.63
N GLY A 31 5.84 6.67 -0.63
CA GLY A 31 4.74 7.11 -1.48
C GLY A 31 3.41 6.39 -1.22
N HIS A 32 2.29 7.14 -1.26
CA HIS A 32 0.91 6.63 -1.23
C HIS A 32 0.31 6.46 -2.65
N ILE A 33 1.14 6.55 -3.69
CA ILE A 33 0.74 6.47 -5.08
C ILE A 33 1.40 5.21 -5.70
N CYS A 34 0.64 4.40 -6.43
CA CYS A 34 1.18 3.22 -7.11
C CYS A 34 2.04 3.60 -8.33
N ASP A 35 2.90 2.70 -8.80
CA ASP A 35 3.74 2.92 -10.01
C ASP A 35 2.94 3.44 -11.20
N GLU A 36 1.76 2.87 -11.43
CA GLU A 36 0.95 3.23 -12.59
C GLU A 36 0.46 4.67 -12.55
N CYS A 37 0.24 5.22 -11.36
CA CYS A 37 -0.21 6.59 -11.14
C CYS A 37 0.96 7.57 -10.93
N ASP A 38 2.10 7.09 -10.43
CA ASP A 38 3.33 7.87 -10.21
C ASP A 38 4.23 7.91 -11.45
N HIS A 39 3.86 7.20 -12.53
CA HIS A 39 4.68 7.14 -13.73
C HIS A 39 4.73 8.52 -14.42
N PRO A 40 5.94 9.12 -14.62
CA PRO A 40 6.10 10.47 -15.17
C PRO A 40 5.77 10.60 -16.66
N ALA A 41 5.14 9.59 -17.27
CA ALA A 41 4.77 9.55 -18.68
C ALA A 41 3.24 9.63 -18.90
N ARG A 42 2.47 9.96 -17.85
CA ARG A 42 1.05 10.32 -17.94
C ARG A 42 0.85 11.82 -17.82
#